data_AF-A0A7W4CNG5-F1
#
_entry.id   AF-A0A7W4CNG5-F1
#
_cell.length_a   1.000
_cell.length_b   1.000
_cell.length_c   1.000
_cell.angle_alpha   90.00
_cell.angle_beta   90.00
_cell.angle_gamma   90.00
#
_symmetry.space_group_name_H-M   'P 1'
#
loop_
_entity.id
_entity.type
_entity.pdbx_description
1 polymer ?
#
loop_
_entity_poly.entity_id
_entity_poly.type
_entity_poly.pdbx_seq_one_letter_code
_entity_poly.pdbx_strand_id
1 'polypeptide(L)'
;MQHNSTDKPRDAEIRRFVRATYGVKGTLTLHRAALPWDMVRAPVNVMLSPMFLLIKLSARLADLCRLRWLGRWLATRRIFLTSDLSRQLESNLRGFFAQLDQRGISPAASDDEIDAAISSYAETRNAVAEITTSLIVVLAGLLIFHRVTPGVISLAGPVAHLRAQAQAIEDFALGSWIGRMWYGAFPTELSTAELFFAGLFLTGAASLVTTFAGLLADPIQLWTGIHRRRLSRMLERLDRKHAPPALEREHLLARAGDLGDVAAWLWRSWR
;
A
#
# COMPACT_ATOMS: atom_id res chain seq x y z
N MET A 1 -4.62 -36.92 5.77
CA MET A 1 -4.15 -35.69 6.43
C MET A 1 -2.86 -35.99 7.19
N GLN A 2 -1.70 -35.94 6.51
CA GLN A 2 -0.39 -36.05 7.15
C GLN A 2 -0.01 -34.67 7.68
N HIS A 3 -0.20 -34.44 8.98
CA HIS A 3 0.27 -33.25 9.67
C HIS A 3 1.78 -33.42 9.91
N ASN A 4 2.59 -32.83 9.04
CA ASN A 4 4.03 -33.05 8.99
C ASN A 4 4.70 -32.50 10.26
N SER A 5 5.65 -33.22 10.84
CA SER A 5 6.31 -32.89 12.11
C SER A 5 7.07 -31.54 12.10
N THR A 6 7.33 -30.99 10.91
CA THR A 6 7.95 -29.67 10.67
C THR A 6 6.97 -28.49 10.76
N ASP A 7 5.66 -28.71 10.68
CA ASP A 7 4.66 -27.61 10.69
C ASP A 7 4.54 -26.96 12.07
N LYS A 8 4.57 -27.75 13.15
CA LYS A 8 4.43 -27.25 14.53
C LYS A 8 5.57 -26.30 14.96
N PRO A 9 6.86 -26.64 14.76
CA PRO A 9 7.95 -25.74 15.11
C PRO A 9 7.96 -24.48 14.23
N ARG A 10 7.64 -24.61 12.93
CA ARG A 10 7.58 -23.46 12.01
C ARG A 10 6.45 -22.50 12.38
N ASP A 11 5.25 -23.00 12.70
CA ASP A 11 4.11 -22.17 13.12
C ASP A 11 4.37 -21.44 14.45
N ALA A 12 5.15 -22.03 15.36
CA ALA A 12 5.61 -21.34 16.57
C ALA A 12 6.54 -20.15 16.25
N GLU A 13 7.49 -20.32 15.33
CA GLU A 13 8.38 -19.23 14.91
C GLU A 13 7.64 -18.14 14.11
N ILE A 14 6.71 -18.53 13.22
CA ILE A 14 5.83 -17.57 12.54
C ILE A 14 5.08 -16.73 13.58
N ARG A 15 4.47 -17.34 14.60
CA ARG A 15 3.76 -16.62 15.67
C ARG A 15 4.68 -15.67 16.43
N ARG A 16 5.89 -16.14 16.79
CA ARG A 16 6.86 -15.34 17.53
C ARG A 16 7.30 -14.13 16.72
N PHE A 17 7.68 -14.34 15.46
CA PHE A 17 8.05 -13.28 14.54
C PHE A 17 6.91 -12.28 14.32
N VAL A 18 5.72 -12.77 14.00
CA VAL A 18 4.55 -11.92 13.73
C VAL A 18 4.17 -11.07 14.94
N ARG A 19 4.26 -11.62 16.17
CA ARG A 19 4.03 -10.84 17.40
C ARG A 19 5.14 -9.82 17.67
N ALA A 20 6.40 -10.17 17.41
CA ALA A 20 7.53 -9.28 17.61
C ALA A 20 7.55 -8.12 16.61
N THR A 21 7.18 -8.38 15.36
CA THR A 21 7.22 -7.42 14.25
C THR A 21 5.96 -6.56 14.18
N TYR A 22 4.76 -7.17 14.27
CA TYR A 22 3.48 -6.47 14.07
C TYR A 22 2.69 -6.24 15.37
N GLY A 23 3.26 -6.61 16.53
CA GLY A 23 2.67 -6.25 17.82
C GLY A 23 2.82 -4.77 18.10
N VAL A 24 2.01 -4.21 19.00
CA VAL A 24 1.99 -2.77 19.32
C VAL A 24 3.40 -2.20 19.53
N LYS A 25 4.25 -2.88 20.31
CA LYS A 25 5.65 -2.48 20.52
C LYS A 25 6.52 -2.62 19.26
N GLY A 26 6.37 -3.71 18.52
CA GLY A 26 7.10 -3.96 17.27
C GLY A 26 6.80 -2.93 16.20
N THR A 27 5.51 -2.66 15.99
CA THR A 27 5.03 -1.63 15.07
C THR A 27 5.53 -0.25 15.51
N LEU A 28 5.47 0.09 16.79
CA LEU A 28 6.04 1.36 17.29
C LEU A 28 7.55 1.46 17.06
N THR A 29 8.32 0.38 17.26
CA THR A 29 9.77 0.35 16.99
C THR A 29 10.07 0.50 15.50
N LEU A 30 9.31 -0.18 14.63
CA LEU A 30 9.40 -0.03 13.18
C LEU A 30 9.20 1.43 12.73
N HIS A 31 8.26 2.15 13.35
CA HIS A 31 7.98 3.54 13.01
C HIS A 31 8.89 4.54 13.74
N ARG A 32 9.45 4.20 14.91
CA ARG A 32 10.45 5.02 15.62
C ARG A 32 11.84 4.97 14.97
N ALA A 33 12.21 3.83 14.38
CA ALA A 33 13.47 3.69 13.66
C ALA A 33 13.48 4.47 12.33
N ALA A 34 12.30 4.76 11.78
CA ALA A 34 12.13 5.74 10.69
C ALA A 34 12.11 7.16 11.29
N LEU A 35 13.23 7.88 11.21
CA LEU A 35 13.35 9.24 11.74
C LEU A 35 12.33 10.21 11.09
N PRO A 36 11.83 11.25 11.80
CA PRO A 36 10.80 12.16 11.28
C PRO A 36 11.22 12.93 10.01
N TRP A 37 12.51 13.19 9.80
CA TRP A 37 13.01 13.83 8.57
C TRP A 37 12.79 12.96 7.31
N ASP A 38 12.82 11.65 7.47
CA ASP A 38 12.63 10.71 6.37
C ASP A 38 11.13 10.47 6.09
N MET A 39 10.28 10.62 7.11
CA MET A 39 8.82 10.56 6.95
C MET A 39 8.28 11.71 6.09
N VAL A 40 8.93 12.88 6.13
CA VAL A 40 8.58 14.04 5.28
C VAL A 40 8.95 13.79 3.81
N ARG A 41 9.86 12.85 3.51
CA ARG A 41 10.23 12.56 2.12
C ARG A 41 9.09 11.95 1.31
N ALA A 42 8.22 11.14 1.92
CA ALA A 42 7.08 10.56 1.20
C ALA A 42 6.10 11.65 0.71
N PRO A 43 5.65 12.60 1.56
CA PRO A 43 4.87 13.76 1.13
C PRO A 43 5.60 14.64 0.14
N VAL A 44 6.87 14.95 0.38
CA VAL A 44 7.65 15.79 -0.53
C VAL A 44 7.74 15.13 -1.90
N ASN A 45 8.00 13.81 -1.99
CA ASN A 45 8.00 13.08 -3.25
C ASN A 45 6.65 13.16 -3.96
N VAL A 46 5.55 12.95 -3.22
CA VAL A 46 4.19 13.03 -3.77
C VAL A 46 3.88 14.44 -4.26
N MET A 47 4.24 15.47 -3.51
CA MET A 47 4.02 16.87 -3.88
C MET A 47 4.88 17.29 -5.08
N LEU A 48 6.09 16.74 -5.21
CA LEU A 48 6.96 16.98 -6.35
C LEU A 48 6.62 16.11 -7.56
N SER A 49 5.84 15.03 -7.40
CA SER A 49 5.51 14.08 -8.47
C SER A 49 4.83 14.71 -9.68
N PRO A 50 3.84 15.62 -9.52
CA PRO A 50 3.28 16.37 -10.66
C PRO A 50 4.34 17.19 -11.40
N MET A 51 5.24 17.86 -10.66
CA MET A 51 6.31 18.65 -11.26
C MET A 51 7.32 17.76 -12.01
N PHE A 52 7.70 16.62 -11.43
CA PHE A 52 8.55 15.65 -12.13
C PHE A 52 7.87 15.03 -13.36
N LEU A 53 6.55 14.79 -13.30
CA LEU A 53 5.79 14.30 -14.44
C LEU A 53 5.79 15.34 -15.58
N LEU A 54 5.57 16.61 -15.25
CA LEU A 54 5.66 17.71 -16.22
C LEU A 54 7.06 17.82 -16.81
N ILE A 55 8.12 17.75 -15.97
CA ILE A 55 9.51 17.76 -16.43
C ILE A 55 9.78 16.56 -17.36
N LYS A 56 9.28 15.37 -17.04
CA LYS A 56 9.41 14.17 -17.89
C LYS A 56 8.63 14.28 -19.20
N LEU A 57 7.43 14.86 -19.18
CA LEU A 57 6.66 15.16 -20.39
C LEU A 57 7.39 16.18 -21.26
N SER A 58 7.92 17.26 -20.69
CA SER A 58 8.74 18.22 -21.41
C SER A 58 10.04 17.61 -21.92
N ALA A 59 10.63 16.67 -21.20
CA ALA A 59 11.81 15.94 -21.65
C ALA A 59 11.49 14.98 -22.80
N ARG A 60 10.32 14.32 -22.80
CA ARG A 60 9.85 13.52 -23.95
C ARG A 60 9.55 14.38 -25.17
N LEU A 61 8.99 15.57 -24.96
CA LEU A 61 8.81 16.56 -26.02
C LEU A 61 10.16 17.06 -26.55
N ALA A 62 11.17 17.25 -25.68
CA ALA A 62 12.52 17.61 -26.07
C ALA A 62 13.29 16.45 -26.75
N ASP A 63 13.02 15.20 -26.38
CA ASP A 63 13.55 14.00 -27.04
C ASP A 63 12.95 13.85 -28.45
N LEU A 64 11.68 14.21 -28.65
CA LEU A 64 11.07 14.37 -29.98
C LEU A 64 11.81 15.47 -30.79
N CYS A 65 12.37 16.48 -30.12
CA CYS A 65 13.26 17.50 -30.69
C CYS A 65 14.77 17.14 -30.72
N ARG A 66 15.14 15.87 -30.48
CA ARG A 66 16.51 15.31 -30.56
C ARG A 66 17.54 15.76 -29.51
N LEU A 67 17.14 16.30 -28.35
CA LEU A 67 18.07 16.64 -27.23
C LEU A 67 18.28 15.46 -26.26
N ARG A 68 18.89 14.38 -26.76
CA ARG A 68 19.02 13.03 -26.14
C ARG A 68 19.84 12.95 -24.83
N TRP A 69 20.38 14.06 -24.34
CA TRP A 69 21.18 14.14 -23.11
C TRP A 69 20.28 14.37 -21.88
N LEU A 70 19.24 15.21 -22.00
CA LEU A 70 18.30 15.50 -20.90
C LEU A 70 17.33 14.35 -20.62
N GLY A 71 16.82 13.68 -21.66
CA GLY A 71 15.92 12.52 -21.51
C GLY A 71 16.55 11.35 -20.76
N ARG A 72 17.85 11.09 -21.00
CA ARG A 72 18.61 10.05 -20.29
C ARG A 72 18.92 10.42 -18.84
N TRP A 73 19.21 11.68 -18.55
CA TRP A 73 19.49 12.17 -17.18
C TRP A 73 18.25 12.15 -16.28
N LEU A 74 17.07 12.41 -16.85
CA LEU A 74 15.77 12.36 -16.14
C LEU A 74 15.22 10.94 -15.97
N ALA A 75 15.53 10.02 -16.89
CA ALA A 75 15.11 8.62 -16.82
C ALA A 75 15.82 7.82 -15.71
N THR A 76 17.07 8.18 -15.37
CA THR A 76 17.84 7.56 -14.28
C THR A 76 17.40 7.98 -12.88
N ARG A 77 16.62 9.08 -12.74
CA ARG A 77 16.03 9.49 -11.46
C ARG A 77 14.74 8.72 -11.18
N ARG A 78 14.85 7.41 -10.89
CA ARG A 78 13.80 6.63 -10.22
C ARG A 78 13.77 7.02 -8.74
N ILE A 79 13.12 8.14 -8.43
CA ILE A 79 12.91 8.58 -7.04
C ILE A 79 11.47 8.23 -6.66
N PHE A 80 11.23 6.93 -6.51
CA PHE A 80 10.31 6.49 -5.47
C PHE A 80 11.23 6.06 -4.35
N LEU A 81 11.34 6.88 -3.31
CA LEU A 81 12.01 6.42 -2.09
C LEU A 81 11.18 5.24 -1.59
N THR A 82 11.71 4.03 -1.76
CA THR A 82 11.22 2.87 -1.02
C THR A 82 11.23 3.29 0.43
N SER A 83 10.02 3.40 1.01
CA SER A 83 9.86 3.84 2.39
C SER A 83 10.83 3.03 3.26
N ASP A 84 11.59 3.68 4.13
CA ASP A 84 12.55 2.99 5.00
C ASP A 84 11.88 1.88 5.80
N LEU A 85 10.57 1.99 6.02
CA LEU A 85 9.71 0.98 6.58
C LEU A 85 9.62 -0.30 5.74
N SER A 86 9.52 -0.21 4.42
CA SER A 86 9.58 -1.39 3.52
C SER A 86 10.96 -2.04 3.61
N ARG A 87 12.04 -1.26 3.54
CA ARG A 87 13.41 -1.78 3.66
C ARG A 87 13.66 -2.44 5.03
N GLN A 88 13.16 -1.84 6.10
CA GLN A 88 13.24 -2.41 7.44
C GLN A 88 12.39 -3.69 7.57
N LEU A 89 11.19 -3.72 6.98
CA LEU A 89 10.35 -4.91 6.96
C LEU A 89 11.01 -6.06 6.18
N GLU A 90 11.59 -5.75 5.02
CA GLU A 90 12.37 -6.71 4.22
C GLU A 90 13.58 -7.21 5.01
N SER A 91 14.32 -6.33 5.68
CA SER A 91 15.43 -6.71 6.56
C SER A 91 14.99 -7.63 7.71
N ASN A 92 13.87 -7.31 8.37
CA ASN A 92 13.30 -8.15 9.42
C ASN A 92 12.88 -9.53 8.88
N LEU A 93 12.30 -9.58 7.68
CA LEU A 93 11.92 -10.83 7.01
C LEU A 93 13.16 -11.64 6.62
N ARG A 94 14.21 -11.03 6.06
CA ARG A 94 15.48 -11.70 5.78
C ARG A 94 16.10 -12.30 7.04
N GLY A 95 16.10 -11.54 8.14
CA GLY A 95 16.54 -12.03 9.44
C GLY A 95 15.70 -13.20 9.97
N PHE A 96 14.39 -13.20 9.71
CA PHE A 96 13.51 -14.32 10.02
C PHE A 96 13.84 -15.57 9.19
N PHE A 97 14.06 -15.43 7.87
CA PHE A 97 14.47 -16.56 7.03
C PHE A 97 15.82 -17.14 7.47
N ALA A 98 16.80 -16.30 7.79
CA ALA A 98 18.08 -16.77 8.35
C ALA A 98 17.92 -17.54 9.66
N GLN A 99 16.97 -17.14 10.53
CA GLN A 99 16.65 -17.90 11.75
C GLN A 99 15.96 -19.23 11.47
N LEU A 100 15.12 -19.31 10.43
CA LEU A 100 14.53 -20.58 10.01
C LEU A 100 15.58 -21.54 9.44
N ASP A 101 16.56 -21.00 8.70
CA ASP A 101 17.65 -21.76 8.11
C ASP A 101 18.57 -22.37 9.17
N GLN A 102 18.99 -21.58 10.16
CA GLN A 102 19.76 -22.06 11.31
C GLN A 102 19.08 -23.20 12.09
N ARG A 103 17.75 -23.30 11.99
CA ARG A 103 16.94 -24.33 12.66
C ARG A 103 16.56 -25.49 11.75
N GLY A 104 17.02 -25.49 10.49
CA GLY A 104 16.71 -26.54 9.50
C GLY A 104 15.22 -26.60 9.11
N ILE A 105 14.49 -25.50 9.28
CA ILE A 105 13.04 -25.40 8.97
C ILE A 105 12.73 -24.34 7.91
N SER A 106 13.75 -23.79 7.26
CA SER A 106 13.61 -22.89 6.11
C SER A 106 12.94 -23.61 4.93
N PRO A 107 12.15 -22.92 4.09
CA PRO A 107 11.68 -23.52 2.85
C PRO A 107 12.86 -23.83 1.93
N ALA A 108 12.74 -24.93 1.18
CA ALA A 108 13.75 -25.37 0.22
C ALA A 108 13.67 -24.53 -1.07
N ALA A 109 13.89 -23.22 -0.98
CA ALA A 109 13.85 -22.28 -2.11
C ALA A 109 15.21 -21.59 -2.27
N SER A 110 15.52 -21.08 -3.47
CA SER A 110 16.74 -20.31 -3.67
C SER A 110 16.65 -18.92 -3.01
N ASP A 111 17.81 -18.31 -2.74
CA ASP A 111 17.89 -16.96 -2.15
C ASP A 111 17.12 -15.92 -3.01
N ASP A 112 17.20 -16.01 -4.34
CA ASP A 112 16.47 -15.13 -5.26
C ASP A 112 14.95 -15.27 -5.13
N GLU A 113 14.44 -16.49 -4.91
CA GLU A 113 13.01 -16.74 -4.73
C GLU A 113 12.50 -16.23 -3.39
N ILE A 114 13.30 -16.40 -2.34
CA ILE A 114 13.03 -15.84 -1.01
C ILE A 114 12.97 -14.31 -1.10
N ASP A 115 13.91 -13.69 -1.79
CA ASP A 115 13.98 -12.24 -1.96
C ASP A 115 12.80 -11.67 -2.75
N ALA A 116 12.38 -12.38 -3.80
CA ALA A 116 11.17 -12.03 -4.55
C ALA A 116 9.91 -12.16 -3.68
N ALA A 117 9.81 -13.21 -2.85
CA ALA A 117 8.69 -13.39 -1.94
C ALA A 117 8.65 -12.32 -0.84
N ILE A 118 9.80 -11.94 -0.30
CA ILE A 118 9.93 -10.86 0.70
C ILE A 118 9.51 -9.51 0.09
N SER A 119 9.97 -9.19 -1.12
CA SER A 119 9.60 -7.96 -1.83
C SER A 119 8.09 -7.90 -2.08
N SER A 120 7.50 -8.97 -2.62
CA SER A 120 6.05 -9.08 -2.83
C SER A 120 5.26 -8.99 -1.52
N TYR A 121 5.85 -9.48 -0.42
CA TYR A 121 5.27 -9.34 0.90
C TYR A 121 5.27 -7.87 1.36
N ALA A 122 6.36 -7.13 1.19
CA ALA A 122 6.41 -5.71 1.53
C ALA A 122 5.40 -4.90 0.70
N GLU A 123 5.30 -5.16 -0.61
CA GLU A 123 4.35 -4.50 -1.51
C GLU A 123 2.89 -4.67 -1.08
N THR A 124 2.46 -5.89 -0.77
CA THR A 124 1.08 -6.12 -0.32
C THR A 124 0.80 -5.44 1.02
N ARG A 125 1.81 -5.33 1.92
CA ARG A 125 1.66 -4.59 3.17
C ARG A 125 1.51 -3.08 2.92
N ASN A 126 2.22 -2.53 1.93
CA ASN A 126 2.04 -1.14 1.51
C ASN A 126 0.64 -0.90 0.93
N ALA A 127 0.15 -1.79 0.07
CA ALA A 127 -1.20 -1.72 -0.48
C ALA A 127 -2.28 -1.73 0.63
N VAL A 128 -2.09 -2.54 1.68
CA VAL A 128 -2.96 -2.53 2.86
C VAL A 128 -2.96 -1.17 3.57
N ALA A 129 -1.79 -0.53 3.71
CA ALA A 129 -1.68 0.79 4.33
C ALA A 129 -2.38 1.87 3.49
N GLU A 130 -2.29 1.79 2.16
CA GLU A 130 -3.02 2.66 1.24
C GLU A 130 -4.54 2.47 1.31
N ILE A 131 -5.01 1.22 1.38
CA ILE A 131 -6.44 0.92 1.59
C ILE A 131 -6.91 1.49 2.93
N THR A 132 -6.14 1.28 3.99
CA THR A 132 -6.46 1.81 5.33
C THR A 132 -6.53 3.33 5.31
N THR A 133 -5.61 3.99 4.61
CA THR A 133 -5.63 5.45 4.45
C THR A 133 -6.84 5.91 3.65
N SER A 134 -7.18 5.20 2.57
CA SER A 134 -8.36 5.50 1.76
C SER A 134 -9.64 5.38 2.60
N LEU A 135 -9.73 4.38 3.47
CA LEU A 135 -10.85 4.25 4.43
C LEU A 135 -10.88 5.39 5.44
N ILE A 136 -9.73 5.79 6.01
CA ILE A 136 -9.64 6.94 6.91
C ILE A 136 -10.11 8.22 6.21
N VAL A 137 -9.69 8.43 4.97
CA VAL A 137 -10.06 9.59 4.14
C VAL A 137 -11.56 9.60 3.85
N VAL A 138 -12.14 8.45 3.50
CA VAL A 138 -13.58 8.32 3.28
C VAL A 138 -14.36 8.60 4.56
N LEU A 139 -13.94 8.05 5.69
CA LEU A 139 -14.57 8.29 6.99
C LEU A 139 -14.46 9.76 7.40
N ALA A 140 -13.29 10.39 7.22
CA ALA A 140 -13.11 11.81 7.48
C ALA A 140 -14.01 12.67 6.57
N GLY A 141 -14.11 12.32 5.29
CA GLY A 141 -15.01 12.95 4.34
C GLY A 141 -16.47 12.89 4.80
N LEU A 142 -16.91 11.69 5.22
CA LEU A 142 -18.26 11.47 5.71
C LEU A 142 -18.54 12.23 7.01
N LEU A 143 -17.61 12.24 7.96
CA LEU A 143 -17.81 12.89 9.27
C LEU A 143 -17.75 14.42 9.19
N ILE A 144 -16.84 14.97 8.39
CA ILE A 144 -16.61 16.42 8.31
C ILE A 144 -17.58 17.06 7.31
N PHE A 145 -17.70 16.48 6.11
CA PHE A 145 -18.43 17.07 5.00
C PHE A 145 -19.81 16.44 4.76
N HIS A 146 -20.19 15.42 5.54
CA HIS A 146 -21.45 14.69 5.39
C HIS A 146 -21.61 14.11 3.97
N ARG A 147 -20.49 13.81 3.30
CA ARG A 147 -20.44 13.28 1.93
C ARG A 147 -19.35 12.22 1.82
N VAL A 148 -19.66 11.13 1.13
CA VAL A 148 -18.65 10.13 0.77
C VAL A 148 -17.76 10.71 -0.33
N THR A 149 -16.49 10.97 -0.01
CA THR A 149 -15.50 11.47 -0.96
C THR A 149 -14.52 10.35 -1.32
N PRO A 150 -14.69 9.68 -2.48
CA PRO A 150 -13.83 8.57 -2.87
C PRO A 150 -12.43 9.10 -3.22
N GLY A 151 -11.52 8.99 -2.26
CA GLY A 151 -10.13 9.39 -2.41
C GLY A 151 -9.84 10.83 -2.00
N VAL A 152 -8.55 11.12 -1.88
CA VAL A 152 -8.00 12.34 -1.27
C VAL A 152 -8.25 13.57 -2.13
N ILE A 153 -8.16 13.43 -3.47
CA ILE A 153 -8.36 14.54 -4.40
C ILE A 153 -9.80 15.07 -4.34
N SER A 154 -10.79 14.20 -4.08
CA SER A 154 -12.19 14.61 -3.94
C SER A 154 -12.46 15.49 -2.72
N LEU A 155 -11.54 15.50 -1.73
CA LEU A 155 -11.59 16.44 -0.59
C LEU A 155 -11.06 17.83 -0.94
N ALA A 156 -10.36 18.01 -2.07
CA ALA A 156 -9.75 19.29 -2.44
C ALA A 156 -10.76 20.43 -2.55
N GLY A 157 -11.90 20.19 -3.22
CA GLY A 157 -12.96 21.19 -3.37
C GLY A 157 -13.55 21.64 -2.02
N PRO A 158 -14.10 20.71 -1.21
CA PRO A 158 -14.66 21.05 0.09
C PRO A 158 -13.65 21.74 1.03
N VAL A 159 -12.40 21.28 1.09
CA VAL A 159 -11.35 21.88 1.93
C VAL A 159 -10.94 23.26 1.40
N ALA A 160 -10.76 23.40 0.09
CA ALA A 160 -10.41 24.69 -0.51
C ALA A 160 -11.52 25.73 -0.27
N HIS A 161 -12.79 25.33 -0.38
CA HIS A 161 -13.92 26.23 -0.13
C HIS A 161 -13.95 26.72 1.32
N LEU A 162 -13.75 25.83 2.31
CA LEU A 162 -13.68 26.25 3.72
C LEU A 162 -12.56 27.26 3.96
N ARG A 163 -11.37 27.01 3.38
CA ARG A 163 -10.23 27.92 3.51
C ARG A 163 -10.49 29.25 2.81
N ALA A 164 -10.91 29.24 1.55
CA ALA A 164 -11.16 30.44 0.77
C ALA A 164 -12.23 31.32 1.42
N GLN A 165 -13.31 30.70 1.91
CA GLN A 165 -14.38 31.42 2.60
C GLN A 165 -13.90 32.02 3.93
N ALA A 166 -13.11 31.29 4.72
CA ALA A 166 -12.53 31.82 5.95
C ALA A 166 -11.59 33.01 5.69
N GLN A 167 -10.71 32.90 4.69
CA GLN A 167 -9.81 33.99 4.30
C GLN A 167 -10.58 35.20 3.79
N ALA A 168 -11.57 35.00 2.91
CA ALA A 168 -12.36 36.10 2.36
C ALA A 168 -13.18 36.82 3.44
N ILE A 169 -13.65 36.09 4.46
CA ILE A 169 -14.29 36.69 5.64
C ILE A 169 -13.29 37.55 6.44
N GLU A 170 -12.08 37.05 6.68
CA GLU A 170 -11.05 37.78 7.43
C GLU A 170 -10.58 39.05 6.68
N ASP A 171 -10.39 38.94 5.37
CA ASP A 171 -9.91 40.02 4.50
C ASP A 171 -11.04 40.98 4.07
N PHE A 172 -12.28 40.77 4.55
CA PHE A 172 -13.42 41.57 4.14
C PHE A 172 -13.28 43.02 4.61
N ALA A 173 -13.33 43.95 3.66
CA ALA A 173 -13.03 45.37 3.89
C ALA A 173 -13.87 46.05 4.98
N LEU A 174 -15.11 45.59 5.19
CA LEU A 174 -16.02 46.12 6.22
C LEU A 174 -15.98 45.32 7.54
N GLY A 175 -14.97 44.46 7.71
CA GLY A 175 -14.77 43.61 8.87
C GLY A 175 -15.45 42.24 8.76
N SER A 176 -14.93 41.30 9.54
CA SER A 176 -15.27 39.87 9.49
C SER A 176 -16.71 39.52 9.88
N TRP A 177 -17.41 40.42 10.58
CA TRP A 177 -18.84 40.21 10.89
C TRP A 177 -19.72 40.41 9.64
N ILE A 178 -19.49 41.48 8.87
CA ILE A 178 -20.20 41.72 7.61
C ILE A 178 -19.75 40.72 6.54
N GLY A 179 -18.46 40.38 6.51
CA GLY A 179 -17.92 39.34 5.64
C GLY A 179 -18.62 37.98 5.82
N ARG A 180 -18.91 37.58 7.07
CA ARG A 180 -19.67 36.35 7.36
C ARG A 180 -21.08 36.36 6.79
N MET A 181 -21.79 37.49 6.87
CA MET A 181 -23.12 37.60 6.26
C MET A 181 -23.03 37.56 4.73
N TRP A 182 -22.09 38.30 4.15
CA TRP A 182 -21.91 38.39 2.70
C TRP A 182 -21.56 37.04 2.09
N TYR A 183 -20.50 36.39 2.57
CA TYR A 183 -20.07 35.09 2.06
C TYR A 183 -20.95 33.92 2.52
N GLY A 184 -21.86 34.14 3.47
CA GLY A 184 -22.94 33.21 3.76
C GLY A 184 -24.03 33.19 2.67
N ALA A 185 -24.30 34.34 2.05
CA ALA A 185 -25.28 34.48 0.95
C ALA A 185 -24.65 34.29 -0.44
N PHE A 186 -23.39 34.69 -0.63
CA PHE A 186 -22.65 34.60 -1.89
C PHE A 186 -21.33 33.84 -1.68
N PRO A 187 -21.32 32.51 -1.85
CA PRO A 187 -20.10 31.70 -1.66
C PRO A 187 -18.96 32.13 -2.60
N THR A 188 -17.72 32.03 -2.12
CA THR A 188 -16.51 32.34 -2.91
C THR A 188 -16.28 31.33 -4.03
N GLU A 189 -16.05 31.80 -5.25
CA GLU A 189 -15.60 30.93 -6.35
C GLU A 189 -14.13 30.55 -6.15
N LEU A 190 -13.83 29.27 -6.36
CA LEU A 190 -12.47 28.73 -6.24
C LEU A 190 -11.74 28.85 -7.58
N SER A 191 -10.52 29.39 -7.54
CA SER A 191 -9.63 29.33 -8.70
C SER A 191 -9.12 27.90 -8.95
N THR A 192 -8.79 27.59 -10.20
CA THR A 192 -8.17 26.30 -10.57
C THR A 192 -6.86 26.07 -9.82
N ALA A 193 -6.11 27.14 -9.52
CA ALA A 193 -4.86 27.06 -8.77
C ALA A 193 -5.09 26.66 -7.30
N GLU A 194 -6.09 27.25 -6.64
CA GLU A 194 -6.44 26.89 -5.26
C GLU A 194 -6.89 25.44 -5.14
N LEU A 195 -7.72 24.98 -6.08
CA LEU A 195 -8.14 23.57 -6.12
C LEU A 195 -6.93 22.63 -6.31
N PHE A 196 -6.00 23.00 -7.18
CA PHE A 196 -4.77 22.25 -7.42
C PHE A 196 -3.89 22.19 -6.17
N PHE A 197 -3.60 23.33 -5.53
CA PHE A 197 -2.76 23.38 -4.33
C PHE A 197 -3.41 22.68 -3.13
N ALA A 198 -4.73 22.80 -2.97
CA ALA A 198 -5.47 22.06 -1.95
C ALA A 198 -5.38 20.54 -2.19
N GLY A 199 -5.56 20.09 -3.44
CA GLY A 199 -5.39 18.69 -3.81
C GLY A 199 -3.97 18.19 -3.57
N LEU A 200 -2.97 19.00 -3.91
CA LEU A 200 -1.55 18.67 -3.69
C LEU A 200 -1.21 18.53 -2.21
N PHE A 201 -1.65 19.50 -1.40
CA PHE A 201 -1.48 19.50 0.04
C PHE A 201 -2.16 18.28 0.68
N LEU A 202 -3.41 18.01 0.32
CA LEU A 202 -4.17 16.88 0.84
C LEU A 202 -3.53 15.55 0.46
N THR A 203 -3.04 15.41 -0.78
CA THR A 203 -2.33 14.19 -1.22
C THR A 203 -1.02 14.01 -0.46
N GLY A 204 -0.27 15.10 -0.23
CA GLY A 204 0.90 15.10 0.65
C GLY A 204 0.56 14.65 2.07
N ALA A 205 -0.48 15.24 2.68
CA ALA A 205 -0.97 14.88 4.00
C ALA A 205 -1.44 13.42 4.08
N ALA A 206 -2.16 12.94 3.06
CA ALA A 206 -2.59 11.55 3.00
C ALA A 206 -1.41 10.59 2.90
N SER A 207 -0.33 10.95 2.20
CA SER A 207 0.87 10.11 2.17
C SER A 207 1.59 10.02 3.52
N LEU A 208 1.51 11.06 4.37
CA LEU A 208 1.90 10.94 5.79
C LEU A 208 1.01 9.92 6.48
N VAL A 209 -0.31 10.06 6.35
CA VAL A 209 -1.27 9.13 6.96
C VAL A 209 -1.00 7.69 6.52
N THR A 210 -0.70 7.44 5.24
CA THR A 210 -0.31 6.12 4.72
C THR A 210 0.90 5.53 5.44
N THR A 211 1.89 6.37 5.75
CA THR A 211 3.08 5.92 6.49
C THR A 211 2.71 5.41 7.89
N PHE A 212 1.74 6.05 8.55
CA PHE A 212 1.27 5.67 9.89
C PHE A 212 0.07 4.72 9.89
N ALA A 213 -0.60 4.49 8.76
CA ALA A 213 -1.78 3.64 8.68
C ALA A 213 -1.48 2.20 9.14
N GLY A 214 -0.22 1.77 8.98
CA GLY A 214 0.31 0.54 9.54
C GLY A 214 0.25 0.45 11.07
N LEU A 215 0.36 1.55 11.83
CA LEU A 215 0.17 1.51 13.30
C LEU A 215 -1.22 1.02 13.70
N LEU A 216 -2.22 1.30 12.88
CA LEU A 216 -3.59 0.87 13.12
C LEU A 216 -3.84 -0.49 12.49
N ALA A 217 -3.44 -0.67 11.24
CA ALA A 217 -3.69 -1.89 10.48
C ALA A 217 -2.91 -3.09 11.04
N ASP A 218 -1.63 -2.94 11.40
CA ASP A 218 -0.76 -4.07 11.77
C ASP A 218 -1.25 -4.77 13.06
N PRO A 219 -1.63 -4.07 14.16
CA PRO A 219 -2.19 -4.73 15.35
C PRO A 219 -3.53 -5.41 15.10
N ILE A 220 -4.39 -4.80 14.28
CA ILE A 220 -5.69 -5.39 13.90
C ILE A 220 -5.45 -6.67 13.07
N GLN A 221 -4.51 -6.63 12.12
CA GLN A 221 -4.13 -7.77 11.29
C GLN A 221 -3.41 -8.86 12.07
N LEU A 222 -2.68 -8.49 13.12
CA LEU A 222 -2.11 -9.42 14.08
C LEU A 222 -3.21 -10.15 14.85
N TRP A 223 -4.17 -9.40 15.42
CA TRP A 223 -5.26 -9.97 16.22
C TRP A 223 -6.18 -10.87 15.40
N THR A 224 -6.52 -10.47 14.18
CA THR A 224 -7.28 -11.29 13.23
C THR A 224 -6.47 -12.46 12.64
N GLY A 225 -5.15 -12.53 12.93
CA GLY A 225 -4.27 -13.60 12.45
C GLY A 225 -4.00 -13.55 10.94
N ILE A 226 -4.23 -12.41 10.28
CA ILE A 226 -3.98 -12.23 8.85
C ILE A 226 -2.48 -12.33 8.56
N HIS A 227 -1.63 -11.66 9.34
CA HIS A 227 -0.17 -11.73 9.16
C HIS A 227 0.36 -13.17 9.28
N ARG A 228 -0.13 -13.93 10.26
CA ARG A 228 0.22 -15.36 10.42
C ARG A 228 -0.17 -16.17 9.19
N ARG A 229 -1.44 -16.09 8.77
CA ARG A 229 -1.96 -16.81 7.59
C ARG A 229 -1.27 -16.40 6.30
N ARG A 230 -0.81 -15.17 6.22
CA ARG A 230 -0.14 -14.63 5.03
C ARG A 230 1.31 -15.12 4.96
N LEU A 231 2.02 -15.09 6.09
CA LEU A 231 3.39 -15.59 6.16
C LEU A 231 3.44 -17.12 6.00
N SER A 232 2.49 -17.87 6.58
CA SER A 232 2.39 -19.32 6.36
C SER A 232 2.19 -19.66 4.89
N ARG A 233 1.23 -19.00 4.23
CA ARG A 233 0.96 -19.18 2.78
C ARG A 233 2.17 -18.83 1.92
N MET A 234 2.97 -17.84 2.33
CA MET A 234 4.20 -17.48 1.62
C MET A 234 5.23 -18.62 1.69
N LEU A 235 5.47 -19.16 2.89
CA LEU A 235 6.37 -20.30 3.09
C LEU A 235 5.87 -21.55 2.35
N GLU A 236 4.58 -21.87 2.46
CA GLU A 236 3.97 -22.99 1.73
C GLU A 236 4.07 -22.87 0.20
N ARG A 237 4.10 -21.64 -0.33
CA ARG A 237 4.29 -21.41 -1.78
C ARG A 237 5.74 -21.63 -2.19
N LEU A 238 6.68 -21.22 -1.35
CA LEU A 238 8.11 -21.48 -1.55
C LEU A 238 8.39 -22.98 -1.49
N ASP A 239 7.85 -23.68 -0.50
CA ASP A 239 7.96 -25.15 -0.39
C ASP A 239 7.37 -25.86 -1.62
N ARG A 240 6.20 -25.44 -2.10
CA ARG A 240 5.52 -26.07 -3.24
C ARG A 240 6.26 -25.93 -4.56
N LYS A 241 6.97 -24.82 -4.78
CA LYS A 241 7.76 -24.63 -6.01
C LYS A 241 8.91 -25.62 -6.13
N HIS A 242 9.41 -26.12 -5.00
CA HIS A 242 10.54 -27.04 -4.91
C HIS A 242 10.15 -28.43 -4.40
N ALA A 243 8.86 -28.68 -4.17
CA ALA A 243 8.38 -30.02 -3.89
C ALA A 243 8.69 -30.90 -5.12
N PRO A 244 9.28 -32.09 -4.94
CA PRO A 244 9.47 -33.02 -6.05
C PRO A 244 8.12 -33.22 -6.73
N PRO A 245 8.07 -33.28 -8.09
CA PRO A 245 6.83 -33.43 -8.82
C PRO A 245 6.07 -34.63 -8.21
N ALA A 246 4.94 -34.33 -7.56
CA ALA A 246 4.13 -35.35 -6.96
C ALA A 246 3.73 -36.31 -8.08
N LEU A 247 4.22 -37.55 -8.00
CA LEU A 247 4.07 -38.61 -8.98
C LEU A 247 2.69 -38.58 -9.65
N GLU A 248 2.68 -38.15 -10.90
CA GLU A 248 1.81 -38.32 -12.09
C GLU A 248 0.54 -39.21 -12.07
N ARG A 249 -0.01 -39.67 -10.94
CA ARG A 249 -1.18 -40.57 -10.94
C ARG A 249 -2.51 -39.88 -10.63
N GLU A 250 -2.52 -38.73 -9.98
CA GLU A 250 -3.78 -38.04 -9.62
C GLU A 250 -4.31 -37.11 -10.74
N HIS A 251 -3.45 -36.58 -11.61
CA HIS A 251 -3.88 -35.73 -12.73
C HIS A 251 -4.57 -36.49 -13.87
N LEU A 252 -4.28 -37.79 -14.04
CA LEU A 252 -4.99 -38.64 -14.99
C LEU A 252 -6.37 -39.05 -14.47
N LEU A 253 -6.51 -39.31 -13.16
CA LEU A 253 -7.79 -39.61 -12.53
C LEU A 253 -8.72 -38.39 -12.46
N ALA A 254 -8.19 -37.19 -12.22
CA ALA A 254 -8.97 -35.95 -12.25
C ALA A 254 -9.52 -35.64 -13.65
N ARG A 255 -8.72 -35.84 -14.71
CA ARG A 255 -9.18 -35.62 -16.10
C ARG A 255 -10.20 -36.65 -16.56
N ALA A 256 -10.12 -37.88 -16.08
CA ALA A 256 -11.14 -38.90 -16.36
C ALA A 256 -12.47 -38.58 -15.67
N GLY A 257 -12.43 -38.02 -14.46
CA GLY A 257 -13.61 -37.55 -13.73
C GLY A 257 -14.35 -36.41 -14.44
N ASP A 258 -13.62 -35.37 -14.86
CA ASP A 258 -14.21 -34.20 -15.52
C ASP A 258 -14.86 -34.55 -16.88
N LEU A 259 -14.29 -35.50 -17.63
CA LEU A 259 -14.91 -36.00 -18.87
C LEU A 259 -16.19 -36.81 -18.60
N GLY A 260 -16.23 -37.55 -17.50
CA GLY A 260 -17.42 -38.28 -17.04
C GLY A 260 -18.55 -37.34 -16.65
N ASP A 261 -18.24 -36.26 -15.92
CA ASP A 261 -19.23 -35.27 -15.48
C ASP A 261 -19.77 -34.43 -16.65
N VAL A 262 -18.93 -34.06 -17.62
CA VAL A 262 -19.39 -33.38 -18.84
C VAL A 262 -20.29 -34.29 -19.69
N ALA A 263 -19.96 -35.59 -19.79
CA ALA A 263 -20.80 -36.56 -20.50
C ALA A 263 -22.14 -36.79 -19.77
N ALA A 264 -22.14 -36.87 -18.44
CA ALA A 264 -23.34 -37.01 -17.63
C ALA A 264 -24.23 -35.75 -17.69
N TRP A 265 -23.62 -34.57 -17.72
CA TRP A 265 -24.32 -33.30 -17.89
C TRP A 265 -24.97 -33.18 -19.27
N LEU A 266 -24.26 -33.54 -20.35
CA LEU A 266 -24.81 -33.57 -21.72
C LEU A 266 -25.95 -34.59 -21.89
N TRP A 267 -25.84 -35.76 -21.25
CA TRP A 267 -26.89 -36.77 -21.28
C TRP A 267 -28.17 -36.32 -20.54
N ARG A 268 -28.01 -35.60 -19.42
CA ARG A 268 -29.14 -35.03 -18.67
C ARG A 268 -29.79 -33.82 -19.34
N SER A 269 -29.06 -33.05 -20.14
CA SER A 269 -29.60 -31.87 -20.82
C SER A 269 -30.31 -32.20 -22.14
N TRP A 270 -30.16 -33.42 -22.66
CA TRP A 270 -30.89 -33.89 -23.86
C TRP A 270 -32.26 -34.50 -23.52
N ARG A 271 -32.46 -35.05 -22.31
CA ARG A 271 -33.76 -35.58 -21.87
C ARG A 271 -34.64 -34.49 -21.26
#